data_AF-A0A7C6HXY2-F1
#
_entry.id   AF-A0A7C6HXY2-F1
#
_cell.length_a   1.000
_cell.length_b   1.000
_cell.length_c   1.000
_cell.angle_alpha   90.00
_cell.angle_beta   90.00
_cell.angle_gamma   90.00
#
_symmetry.space_group_name_H-M   'P 1'
#
loop_
_entity.id
_entity.type
_entity.pdbx_description
1 polymer ?
#
loop_
_entity_poly.entity_id
_entity_poly.type
_entity_poly.pdbx_seq_one_letter_code
_entity_poly.pdbx_strand_id
1 'polypeptide(L)'
;MKKVTSLLMVAAIAFGFAACNSEDGPNVDPSQETTHVTLQISTAKELFTRTTQADEAGRDAESTVALIDLLSDVESTGIKTWNALGSVGAGGAEYPQGTQNFFDLTGGVYTVSPWKTTVGPQNLALLLNGGSLSSERKGTIANAPDHVVSLTDEPIADFSTDGSFVMSSKTFAVNVLPNITLTQIQDASNTQNVFSENVERVVCQGIVTLDAATAGSYTTANTTDSKGQLTGLKYGGAMGASKTYLYANHAGERTMTGTSPNLIYKNYTSAIHSVAVEDNQPTNFGETYGLHFAKAASTSLATIAKLTGTPTAAGFYFLENSMPIPADNKDWKYSRSAYAKIYGVYTPSEVLKRDAGDALVFVAKAGTGLWYNTSDLSVSPQTTDPSTPPWSEGYVISNKPLVTDGSFSAGTTFYKGEIDGRFYLTPEAAFSSVNAPGQKSYKYEDGKCVYRSLWNRVTDSSDPVKTKNGNTRRNNIYVLNVTAFEKVGMNYDPNDPEDPNIIKPVNIYEPATPQGADPTVDEQDTYMRVEATILKWNKVSRDVVLK
;
A
#
# COMPACT_ATOMS: atom_id res chain seq x y z
N MET A 1 -21.63 -93.19 -19.25
CA MET A 1 -21.16 -92.76 -17.91
C MET A 1 -19.82 -92.06 -18.02
N LYS A 2 -19.81 -90.74 -17.84
CA LYS A 2 -18.94 -89.93 -16.96
C LYS A 2 -18.79 -88.54 -17.56
N LYS A 3 -19.25 -87.58 -16.76
CA LYS A 3 -19.16 -86.14 -16.93
C LYS A 3 -17.71 -85.68 -16.81
N VAL A 4 -17.36 -84.59 -17.49
CA VAL A 4 -16.36 -83.65 -16.99
C VAL A 4 -16.89 -82.23 -17.20
N THR A 5 -16.58 -81.41 -16.21
CA THR A 5 -17.25 -80.19 -15.76
C THR A 5 -16.48 -78.94 -16.21
N SER A 6 -17.20 -77.81 -16.20
CA SER A 6 -16.74 -76.49 -15.76
C SER A 6 -16.36 -75.40 -16.78
N LEU A 7 -17.20 -74.36 -16.72
CA LEU A 7 -16.93 -72.93 -16.53
C LEU A 7 -16.44 -72.05 -17.70
N LEU A 8 -17.43 -71.28 -18.18
CA LEU A 8 -17.45 -69.85 -18.54
C LEU A 8 -16.13 -69.15 -18.94
N MET A 9 -16.05 -68.88 -20.24
CA MET A 9 -15.42 -67.71 -20.86
C MET A 9 -16.08 -66.40 -20.40
N VAL A 10 -15.31 -65.33 -20.28
CA VAL A 10 -15.49 -64.12 -21.11
C VAL A 10 -14.13 -63.45 -21.29
N ALA A 11 -13.57 -63.50 -22.50
CA ALA A 11 -12.52 -62.61 -22.96
C ALA A 11 -12.75 -62.30 -24.44
N ALA A 12 -13.04 -61.02 -24.66
CA ALA A 12 -12.70 -60.12 -25.77
C ALA A 12 -12.38 -60.65 -27.19
N ILE A 13 -12.72 -59.75 -28.14
CA ILE A 13 -12.03 -59.37 -29.38
C ILE A 13 -12.95 -59.46 -30.62
N ALA A 14 -13.35 -58.24 -31.03
CA ALA A 14 -13.33 -57.65 -32.36
C ALA A 14 -13.41 -58.53 -33.62
N PHE A 15 -14.26 -58.12 -34.56
CA PHE A 15 -14.04 -57.82 -35.99
C PHE A 15 -15.46 -57.54 -36.54
N GLY A 16 -15.76 -56.47 -37.28
CA GLY A 16 -15.06 -55.91 -38.42
C GLY A 16 -16.08 -55.83 -39.55
N PHE A 17 -16.46 -54.59 -39.90
CA PHE A 17 -17.23 -54.08 -41.04
C PHE A 17 -17.62 -55.03 -42.20
N ALA A 18 -18.88 -54.94 -42.66
CA ALA A 18 -19.26 -54.14 -43.85
C ALA A 18 -20.71 -54.43 -44.31
N ALA A 19 -21.53 -53.39 -44.45
CA ALA A 19 -22.33 -53.10 -45.65
C ALA A 19 -23.15 -51.81 -45.42
N CYS A 20 -22.81 -50.78 -46.20
CA CYS A 20 -23.44 -49.47 -46.23
C CYS A 20 -24.93 -49.56 -46.59
N ASN A 21 -25.73 -48.68 -45.98
CA ASN A 21 -26.72 -47.95 -46.77
C ASN A 21 -26.64 -46.47 -46.40
N SER A 22 -26.63 -45.68 -47.45
CA SER A 22 -26.36 -44.24 -47.52
C SER A 22 -27.47 -43.41 -46.89
N GLU A 23 -27.15 -42.73 -45.80
CA GLU A 23 -27.55 -41.34 -45.59
C GLU A 23 -26.33 -40.64 -44.97
N ASP A 24 -25.81 -39.63 -45.67
CA ASP A 24 -24.74 -38.75 -45.18
C ASP A 24 -25.26 -37.97 -43.95
N GLY A 25 -25.19 -38.60 -42.78
CA GLY A 25 -25.16 -37.87 -41.52
C GLY A 25 -23.80 -37.16 -41.43
N PRO A 26 -23.73 -35.93 -40.90
CA PRO A 26 -22.47 -35.22 -40.82
C PRO A 26 -21.50 -36.06 -39.98
N ASN A 27 -20.43 -36.51 -40.63
CA ASN A 27 -19.30 -37.17 -40.01
C ASN A 27 -18.61 -36.14 -39.11
N VAL A 28 -19.00 -36.07 -37.84
CA VAL A 28 -18.24 -35.35 -36.82
C VAL A 28 -17.04 -36.20 -36.46
N ASP A 29 -15.91 -35.87 -37.08
CA ASP A 29 -14.59 -36.33 -36.66
C ASP A 29 -14.41 -35.97 -35.16
N PRO A 30 -14.23 -36.94 -34.25
CA PRO A 30 -14.03 -36.67 -32.83
C PRO A 30 -12.72 -35.91 -32.53
N SER A 31 -11.84 -35.73 -33.52
CA SER A 31 -10.67 -34.84 -33.43
C SER A 31 -10.98 -33.36 -33.69
N GLN A 32 -12.26 -33.00 -33.94
CA GLN A 32 -12.74 -31.67 -34.31
C GLN A 32 -13.96 -31.20 -33.49
N GLU A 33 -14.11 -31.61 -32.21
CA GLU A 33 -15.15 -31.01 -31.35
C GLU A 33 -14.79 -29.55 -31.03
N THR A 34 -15.12 -28.62 -31.93
CA THR A 34 -14.88 -27.19 -31.73
C THR A 34 -16.00 -26.61 -30.87
N THR A 35 -15.67 -26.17 -29.66
CA THR A 35 -16.59 -25.45 -28.77
C THR A 35 -16.28 -23.95 -28.77
N HIS A 36 -17.31 -23.12 -28.60
CA HIS A 36 -17.16 -21.66 -28.50
C HIS A 36 -17.33 -21.23 -27.06
N VAL A 37 -16.60 -20.18 -26.70
CA VAL A 37 -16.81 -19.46 -25.44
C VAL A 37 -16.78 -17.93 -25.64
N THR A 38 -17.40 -17.15 -24.77
CA THR A 38 -17.33 -15.69 -24.63
C THR A 38 -17.09 -15.32 -23.17
N LEU A 39 -16.60 -14.13 -22.87
CA LEU A 39 -16.37 -13.63 -21.52
C LEU A 39 -17.26 -12.40 -21.28
N GLN A 40 -18.13 -12.45 -20.28
CA GLN A 40 -18.89 -11.30 -19.80
C GLN A 40 -18.35 -10.88 -18.43
N ILE A 41 -18.28 -9.59 -18.15
CA ILE A 41 -17.67 -9.01 -16.93
C ILE A 41 -18.61 -7.88 -16.48
N SER A 42 -19.42 -8.11 -15.44
CA SER A 42 -20.49 -7.20 -15.05
C SER A 42 -20.08 -6.09 -14.07
N THR A 43 -20.14 -4.83 -14.49
CA THR A 43 -20.10 -3.65 -13.62
C THR A 43 -21.41 -3.29 -12.95
N ALA A 44 -22.52 -3.79 -13.48
CA ALA A 44 -23.85 -3.31 -13.15
C ALA A 44 -24.35 -3.81 -11.79
N LYS A 45 -25.04 -2.89 -11.11
CA LYS A 45 -25.77 -3.05 -9.85
C LYS A 45 -26.96 -4.03 -9.94
N GLU A 46 -27.47 -4.32 -11.15
CA GLU A 46 -28.78 -4.99 -11.33
C GLU A 46 -28.87 -6.12 -12.39
N LEU A 47 -27.87 -6.37 -13.24
CA LEU A 47 -28.03 -7.37 -14.33
C LEU A 47 -27.97 -8.84 -13.88
N PHE A 48 -27.34 -9.12 -12.74
CA PHE A 48 -27.33 -10.44 -12.12
C PHE A 48 -27.98 -10.26 -10.76
N THR A 49 -29.29 -10.54 -10.64
CA THR A 49 -30.12 -10.42 -9.42
C THR A 49 -29.32 -10.64 -8.12
N ARG A 50 -28.71 -9.57 -7.60
CA ARG A 50 -27.99 -9.48 -6.34
C ARG A 50 -28.39 -8.19 -5.66
N THR A 51 -28.47 -8.25 -4.34
CA THR A 51 -28.74 -7.11 -3.48
C THR A 51 -27.77 -5.95 -3.77
N THR A 52 -28.31 -4.72 -3.75
CA THR A 52 -27.60 -3.43 -3.82
C THR A 52 -26.18 -3.48 -3.25
N GLN A 53 -25.18 -3.19 -4.07
CA GLN A 53 -23.79 -3.02 -3.61
C GLN A 53 -23.71 -1.73 -2.78
N ALA A 54 -23.36 -1.84 -1.49
CA ALA A 54 -23.34 -0.71 -0.54
C ALA A 54 -21.93 -0.13 -0.30
N ASP A 55 -20.91 -0.64 -1.00
CA ASP A 55 -19.49 -0.48 -0.67
C ASP A 55 -18.70 0.18 -1.84
N GLU A 56 -19.09 1.41 -2.24
CA GLU A 56 -18.52 2.20 -3.37
C GLU A 56 -17.80 3.47 -2.90
N ALA A 57 -16.65 3.30 -2.25
CA ALA A 57 -15.93 4.40 -1.63
C ALA A 57 -14.70 4.89 -2.40
N GLY A 58 -14.45 4.50 -3.65
CA GLY A 58 -13.31 4.97 -4.46
C GLY A 58 -13.72 5.90 -5.61
N ARG A 59 -12.75 6.52 -6.28
CA ARG A 59 -12.98 7.40 -7.44
C ARG A 59 -13.39 6.62 -8.69
N ASP A 60 -14.11 7.27 -9.60
CA ASP A 60 -14.51 6.68 -10.88
C ASP A 60 -13.31 6.18 -11.70
N ALA A 61 -12.24 6.97 -11.75
CA ALA A 61 -11.01 6.64 -12.45
C ALA A 61 -10.32 5.36 -11.93
N GLU A 62 -10.61 4.97 -10.68
CA GLU A 62 -10.03 3.77 -10.05
C GLU A 62 -10.79 2.50 -10.46
N SER A 63 -11.98 2.63 -11.06
CA SER A 63 -12.87 1.53 -11.45
C SER A 63 -12.91 1.28 -12.96
N THR A 64 -12.24 2.11 -13.75
CA THR A 64 -12.14 1.97 -15.20
C THR A 64 -11.43 0.68 -15.59
N VAL A 65 -11.99 -0.02 -16.58
CA VAL A 65 -11.36 -1.18 -17.24
C VAL A 65 -11.04 -0.77 -18.66
N ALA A 66 -9.76 -0.78 -19.01
CA ALA A 66 -9.23 -0.47 -20.35
C ALA A 66 -8.71 -1.74 -21.05
N LEU A 67 -8.33 -2.76 -20.30
CA LEU A 67 -7.76 -4.01 -20.83
C LEU A 67 -8.22 -5.20 -19.99
N ILE A 68 -8.45 -6.33 -20.66
CA ILE A 68 -8.86 -7.61 -20.06
C ILE A 68 -7.90 -8.69 -20.57
N ASP A 69 -7.27 -9.43 -19.66
CA ASP A 69 -6.49 -10.62 -19.94
C ASP A 69 -7.15 -11.85 -19.29
N LEU A 70 -7.36 -12.91 -20.08
CA LEU A 70 -7.68 -14.25 -19.59
C LEU A 70 -6.45 -15.11 -19.78
N LEU A 71 -5.93 -15.62 -18.68
CA LEU A 71 -4.81 -16.53 -18.68
C LEU A 71 -5.31 -17.96 -18.51
N SER A 72 -4.74 -18.90 -19.27
CA SER A 72 -5.03 -20.33 -19.21
C SER A 72 -3.75 -21.16 -19.10
N ASP A 73 -3.84 -22.32 -18.45
CA ASP A 73 -2.77 -23.33 -18.44
C ASP A 73 -2.72 -24.20 -19.71
N VAL A 74 -3.76 -24.14 -20.55
CA VAL A 74 -3.79 -24.83 -21.83
C VAL A 74 -3.04 -24.02 -22.88
N GLU A 75 -1.98 -24.58 -23.47
CA GLU A 75 -1.10 -23.89 -24.43
C GLU A 75 -1.84 -23.29 -25.63
N SER A 76 -2.81 -24.01 -26.21
CA SER A 76 -3.64 -23.51 -27.32
C SER A 76 -4.59 -22.37 -26.92
N THR A 77 -4.97 -22.29 -25.64
CA THR A 77 -5.73 -21.17 -25.10
C THR A 77 -4.79 -20.00 -24.77
N GLY A 78 -3.64 -20.28 -24.14
CA GLY A 78 -2.58 -19.31 -23.82
C GLY A 78 -3.07 -18.12 -22.97
N ILE A 79 -2.36 -17.01 -23.09
CA ILE A 79 -2.87 -15.70 -22.64
C ILE A 79 -3.72 -15.13 -23.79
N LYS A 80 -4.98 -14.80 -23.51
CA LYS A 80 -5.85 -14.05 -24.42
C LYS A 80 -6.04 -12.64 -23.87
N THR A 81 -5.85 -11.64 -24.73
CA THR A 81 -5.89 -10.22 -24.37
C THR A 81 -6.92 -9.50 -25.21
N TRP A 82 -7.78 -8.70 -24.57
CA TRP A 82 -8.77 -7.83 -25.21
C TRP A 82 -8.59 -6.38 -24.74
N ASN A 83 -8.62 -5.45 -25.69
CA ASN A 83 -8.58 -4.01 -25.43
C ASN A 83 -10.00 -3.43 -25.39
N ALA A 84 -10.17 -2.26 -24.77
CA ALA A 84 -11.41 -1.52 -24.86
C ALA A 84 -11.75 -1.22 -26.32
N LEU A 85 -13.03 -1.32 -26.68
CA LEU A 85 -13.53 -0.92 -27.99
C LEU A 85 -13.42 0.61 -28.07
N GLY A 86 -12.28 1.11 -28.56
CA GLY A 86 -12.20 2.47 -29.08
C GLY A 86 -13.26 2.61 -30.17
N SER A 87 -13.93 3.74 -30.29
CA SER A 87 -15.07 3.96 -31.20
C SER A 87 -14.80 3.45 -32.63
N VAL A 88 -15.04 2.17 -32.91
CA VAL A 88 -15.00 1.58 -34.24
C VAL A 88 -16.44 1.26 -34.58
N GLY A 89 -16.90 1.87 -35.68
CA GLY A 89 -18.30 2.03 -36.03
C GLY A 89 -19.13 0.76 -35.92
N ALA A 90 -20.37 0.96 -35.48
CA ALA A 90 -21.44 0.00 -35.64
C ALA A 90 -21.47 -0.52 -37.09
N GLY A 91 -21.07 -1.77 -37.27
CA GLY A 91 -21.21 -2.52 -38.51
C GLY A 91 -21.74 -3.89 -38.15
N GLY A 92 -23.04 -4.10 -38.36
CA GLY A 92 -23.69 -5.38 -38.11
C GLY A 92 -23.31 -6.46 -39.12
N ALA A 93 -23.72 -7.68 -38.76
CA ALA A 93 -23.69 -8.94 -39.51
C ALA A 93 -22.30 -9.52 -39.80
N GLU A 94 -22.08 -10.72 -39.24
CA GLU A 94 -20.85 -11.52 -39.25
C GLU A 94 -19.67 -10.83 -38.55
N TYR A 95 -19.26 -11.35 -37.38
CA TYR A 95 -17.96 -11.03 -36.78
C TYR A 95 -16.87 -11.29 -37.84
N PRO A 96 -16.32 -10.25 -38.50
CA PRO A 96 -15.43 -10.47 -39.62
C PRO A 96 -14.14 -11.07 -39.08
N GLN A 97 -13.50 -11.95 -39.88
CA GLN A 97 -12.09 -12.30 -39.68
C GLN A 97 -11.28 -11.00 -39.58
N GLY A 98 -10.93 -10.59 -38.35
CA GLY A 98 -10.20 -9.34 -38.10
C GLY A 98 -10.71 -8.46 -36.94
N THR A 99 -11.91 -8.67 -36.38
CA THR A 99 -12.36 -7.95 -35.15
C THR A 99 -11.97 -8.70 -33.87
N GLN A 100 -10.76 -9.25 -33.84
CA GLN A 100 -10.22 -9.90 -32.65
C GLN A 100 -9.92 -8.80 -31.60
N ASN A 101 -10.22 -9.09 -30.33
CA ASN A 101 -9.67 -8.37 -29.17
C ASN A 101 -10.38 -7.08 -28.72
N PHE A 102 -11.71 -6.99 -28.81
CA PHE A 102 -12.47 -5.88 -28.21
C PHE A 102 -13.56 -6.35 -27.24
N PHE A 103 -13.91 -5.49 -26.28
CA PHE A 103 -15.07 -5.66 -25.40
C PHE A 103 -16.05 -4.49 -25.50
N ASP A 104 -17.34 -4.77 -25.57
CA ASP A 104 -18.40 -3.75 -25.52
C ASP A 104 -18.87 -3.52 -24.08
N LEU A 105 -19.17 -2.27 -23.72
CA LEU A 105 -19.74 -1.89 -22.43
C LEU A 105 -21.19 -1.43 -22.64
N THR A 106 -22.13 -2.36 -22.47
CA THR A 106 -23.57 -2.06 -22.55
C THR A 106 -24.24 -2.34 -21.21
N GLY A 107 -24.97 -1.35 -20.68
CA GLY A 107 -25.71 -1.50 -19.42
C GLY A 107 -24.85 -1.82 -18.20
N GLY A 108 -23.54 -1.52 -18.25
CA GLY A 108 -22.61 -1.92 -17.21
C GLY A 108 -22.15 -3.37 -17.30
N VAL A 109 -22.15 -4.00 -18.47
CA VAL A 109 -21.52 -5.33 -18.66
C VAL A 109 -20.51 -5.22 -19.79
N TYR A 110 -19.26 -5.59 -19.49
CA TYR A 110 -18.22 -5.77 -20.50
C TYR A 110 -18.40 -7.14 -21.15
N THR A 111 -18.60 -7.22 -22.47
CA THR A 111 -18.70 -8.50 -23.20
C THR A 111 -17.60 -8.58 -24.24
N VAL A 112 -16.77 -9.62 -24.19
CA VAL A 112 -15.73 -9.86 -25.21
C VAL A 112 -16.26 -10.72 -26.35
N SER A 113 -15.71 -10.56 -27.54
CA SER A 113 -16.05 -11.38 -28.72
C SER A 113 -15.87 -12.88 -28.43
N PRO A 114 -16.84 -13.74 -28.81
CA PRO A 114 -16.67 -15.19 -28.67
C PRO A 114 -15.48 -15.75 -29.45
N TRP A 115 -14.85 -16.80 -28.94
CA TRP A 115 -13.71 -17.48 -29.57
C TRP A 115 -13.83 -19.00 -29.46
N LYS A 116 -13.11 -19.73 -30.32
CA LYS A 116 -12.99 -21.19 -30.24
C LYS A 116 -11.96 -21.57 -29.19
N THR A 117 -12.27 -22.54 -28.32
CA THR A 117 -11.34 -23.03 -27.29
C THR A 117 -11.28 -24.57 -27.27
N THR A 118 -10.40 -25.10 -26.44
CA THR A 118 -10.18 -26.53 -26.24
C THR A 118 -11.17 -27.08 -25.22
N VAL A 119 -11.78 -28.22 -25.53
CA VAL A 119 -12.69 -28.94 -24.64
C VAL A 119 -11.91 -29.55 -23.47
N GLY A 120 -12.53 -29.59 -22.29
CA GLY A 120 -12.03 -30.28 -21.11
C GLY A 120 -11.58 -29.38 -19.97
N PRO A 121 -10.90 -29.95 -18.97
CA PRO A 121 -10.44 -29.22 -17.78
C PRO A 121 -9.40 -28.16 -18.14
N GLN A 122 -9.57 -26.94 -17.60
CA GLN A 122 -8.59 -25.84 -17.69
C GLN A 122 -8.54 -25.09 -16.37
N ASN A 123 -7.37 -24.58 -16.00
CA ASN A 123 -7.25 -23.57 -14.96
C ASN A 123 -7.18 -22.18 -15.60
N LEU A 124 -7.93 -21.24 -15.04
CA LEU A 124 -8.04 -19.88 -15.57
C LEU A 124 -7.74 -18.85 -14.47
N ALA A 125 -7.33 -17.66 -14.90
CA ALA A 125 -7.35 -16.45 -14.08
C ALA A 125 -7.66 -15.22 -14.93
N LEU A 126 -8.36 -14.27 -14.33
CA LEU A 126 -8.67 -12.99 -14.95
C LEU A 126 -7.74 -11.90 -14.42
N LEU A 127 -7.22 -11.07 -15.33
CA LEU A 127 -6.42 -9.91 -15.01
C LEU A 127 -6.94 -8.69 -15.79
N LEU A 128 -7.42 -7.68 -15.07
CA LEU A 128 -7.86 -6.41 -15.65
C LEU A 128 -6.74 -5.39 -15.56
N ASN A 129 -6.60 -4.58 -16.61
CA ASN A 129 -5.62 -3.49 -16.72
C ASN A 129 -4.16 -3.93 -16.48
N GLY A 130 -3.84 -5.21 -16.65
CA GLY A 130 -2.48 -5.75 -16.52
C GLY A 130 -1.53 -5.37 -17.65
N GLY A 131 -1.89 -4.40 -18.50
CA GLY A 131 -1.13 -4.03 -19.71
C GLY A 131 0.29 -3.52 -19.42
N SER A 132 0.49 -2.89 -18.25
CA SER A 132 1.82 -2.45 -17.78
C SER A 132 2.71 -3.59 -17.30
N LEU A 133 2.16 -4.79 -17.09
CA LEU A 133 2.91 -5.98 -16.69
C LEU A 133 3.35 -6.74 -17.95
N SER A 134 4.64 -7.07 -18.06
CA SER A 134 5.13 -7.94 -19.13
C SER A 134 4.53 -9.35 -19.02
N SER A 135 4.51 -10.12 -20.11
CA SER A 135 4.02 -11.52 -20.09
C SER A 135 4.75 -12.37 -19.05
N GLU A 136 6.05 -12.13 -18.84
CA GLU A 136 6.85 -12.79 -17.80
C GLU A 136 6.34 -12.45 -16.38
N ARG A 137 6.03 -11.17 -16.13
CA ARG A 137 5.48 -10.71 -14.84
C ARG A 137 4.07 -11.21 -14.59
N LYS A 138 3.29 -11.48 -15.65
CA LYS A 138 1.97 -12.12 -15.53
C LYS A 138 2.06 -13.61 -15.14
N GLY A 139 3.18 -14.26 -15.48
CA GLY A 139 3.48 -15.64 -15.13
C GLY A 139 2.66 -16.67 -15.91
N THR A 140 2.95 -17.96 -15.67
CA THR A 140 2.14 -19.07 -16.18
C THR A 140 1.06 -19.45 -15.15
N ILE A 141 -0.11 -19.89 -15.62
CA ILE A 141 -1.21 -20.26 -14.71
C ILE A 141 -0.88 -21.43 -13.79
N ALA A 142 0.00 -22.34 -14.23
CA ALA A 142 0.39 -23.51 -13.44
C ALA A 142 0.96 -23.14 -12.04
N ASN A 143 1.53 -21.95 -11.87
CA ASN A 143 2.04 -21.44 -10.59
C ASN A 143 1.22 -20.26 -10.04
N ALA A 144 0.08 -19.92 -10.66
CA ALA A 144 -0.64 -18.69 -10.40
C ALA A 144 -1.13 -18.50 -8.95
N PRO A 145 -1.52 -19.54 -8.17
CA PRO A 145 -1.94 -19.31 -6.78
C PRO A 145 -0.86 -18.61 -5.93
N ASP A 146 0.41 -18.93 -6.17
CA ASP A 146 1.57 -18.40 -5.44
C ASP A 146 2.43 -17.46 -6.29
N HIS A 147 1.93 -17.00 -7.44
CA HIS A 147 2.70 -16.18 -8.36
C HIS A 147 2.93 -14.79 -7.77
N VAL A 148 4.19 -14.51 -7.41
CA VAL A 148 4.63 -13.25 -6.82
C VAL A 148 5.17 -12.33 -7.89
N VAL A 149 4.71 -11.08 -7.89
CA VAL A 149 5.24 -10.00 -8.73
C VAL A 149 5.84 -8.91 -7.86
N SER A 150 7.02 -8.42 -8.24
CA SER A 150 7.72 -7.32 -7.58
C SER A 150 7.50 -5.99 -8.30
N LEU A 151 7.65 -4.88 -7.58
CA LEU A 151 7.86 -3.54 -8.12
C LEU A 151 9.21 -3.47 -8.86
N THR A 152 9.31 -2.60 -9.87
CA THR A 152 10.46 -2.43 -10.78
C THR A 152 11.21 -1.14 -10.48
N ASP A 153 12.16 -1.12 -9.53
CA ASP A 153 12.86 0.12 -9.10
C ASP A 153 11.93 1.21 -8.48
N GLU A 154 10.74 0.83 -7.98
CA GLU A 154 9.71 1.61 -7.25
C GLU A 154 8.49 2.29 -7.98
N PRO A 155 7.99 1.86 -9.17
CA PRO A 155 6.78 2.43 -9.76
C PRO A 155 5.53 1.64 -9.35
N ILE A 156 4.88 2.09 -8.29
CA ILE A 156 3.50 1.68 -7.99
C ILE A 156 2.52 1.97 -9.14
N ALA A 157 2.92 2.86 -10.06
CA ALA A 157 2.21 3.18 -11.31
C ALA A 157 1.98 1.96 -12.22
N ASP A 158 2.82 0.93 -12.14
CA ASP A 158 2.63 -0.35 -12.85
C ASP A 158 1.31 -1.02 -12.46
N PHE A 159 0.83 -0.76 -11.23
CA PHE A 159 -0.37 -1.37 -10.66
C PHE A 159 -1.53 -0.39 -10.50
N SER A 160 -1.23 0.90 -10.38
CA SER A 160 -2.21 1.94 -10.05
C SER A 160 -1.90 3.25 -10.77
N THR A 161 -2.49 3.39 -11.94
CA THR A 161 -2.58 4.66 -12.66
C THR A 161 -4.06 4.95 -12.91
N ASP A 162 -4.47 6.22 -12.88
CA ASP A 162 -5.84 6.62 -13.21
C ASP A 162 -6.27 6.02 -14.55
N GLY A 163 -7.43 5.35 -14.56
CA GLY A 163 -7.91 4.63 -15.74
C GLY A 163 -7.37 3.21 -15.91
N SER A 164 -6.35 2.80 -15.15
CA SER A 164 -5.62 1.53 -15.32
C SER A 164 -5.16 0.93 -13.98
N PHE A 165 -6.12 0.62 -13.11
CA PHE A 165 -5.83 -0.12 -11.88
C PHE A 165 -5.82 -1.62 -12.13
N VAL A 166 -4.72 -2.29 -11.82
CA VAL A 166 -4.60 -3.74 -11.98
C VAL A 166 -5.54 -4.45 -11.01
N MET A 167 -6.38 -5.33 -11.53
CA MET A 167 -7.30 -6.16 -10.75
C MET A 167 -7.18 -7.61 -11.15
N SER A 168 -7.25 -8.52 -10.20
CA SER A 168 -7.06 -9.95 -10.43
C SER A 168 -8.16 -10.78 -9.80
N SER A 169 -8.54 -11.89 -10.43
CA SER A 169 -9.34 -12.93 -9.78
C SER A 169 -8.47 -13.87 -8.95
N LYS A 170 -9.12 -14.80 -8.25
CA LYS A 170 -8.48 -16.06 -7.87
C LYS A 170 -8.25 -16.90 -9.13
N THR A 171 -7.32 -17.85 -9.07
CA THR A 171 -7.30 -18.93 -10.04
C THR A 171 -8.51 -19.84 -9.83
N PHE A 172 -9.13 -20.28 -10.92
CA PHE A 172 -10.31 -21.12 -10.85
C PHE A 172 -10.24 -22.21 -11.90
N ALA A 173 -10.63 -23.43 -11.49
CA ALA A 173 -10.71 -24.57 -12.37
C ALA A 173 -12.08 -24.58 -13.07
N VAL A 174 -12.06 -24.79 -14.38
CA VAL A 174 -13.26 -24.91 -15.21
C VAL A 174 -13.21 -26.21 -16.00
N ASN A 175 -14.36 -26.70 -16.42
CA ASN A 175 -14.44 -27.80 -17.38
C ASN A 175 -15.25 -27.36 -18.58
N VAL A 176 -14.56 -27.10 -19.69
CA VAL A 176 -15.18 -26.62 -20.92
C VAL A 176 -15.88 -27.80 -21.62
N LEU A 177 -17.19 -27.69 -21.78
CA LEU A 177 -18.06 -28.63 -22.45
C LEU A 177 -17.89 -28.54 -23.98
N PRO A 178 -17.99 -29.68 -24.68
CA PRO A 178 -17.92 -29.72 -26.14
C PRO A 178 -19.21 -29.21 -26.81
N ASN A 179 -19.12 -28.99 -28.12
CA ASN A 179 -20.27 -28.81 -29.02
C ASN A 179 -21.16 -27.59 -28.72
N ILE A 180 -20.59 -26.53 -28.16
CA ILE A 180 -21.29 -25.25 -27.99
C ILE A 180 -21.12 -24.38 -29.23
N THR A 181 -22.24 -24.03 -29.86
CA THR A 181 -22.27 -23.18 -31.05
C THR A 181 -22.21 -21.70 -30.69
N LEU A 182 -21.81 -20.86 -31.67
CA LEU A 182 -21.83 -19.41 -31.53
C LEU A 182 -23.25 -18.88 -31.19
N THR A 183 -24.29 -19.46 -31.78
CA THR A 183 -25.68 -19.07 -31.50
C THR A 183 -26.09 -19.38 -30.07
N GLN A 184 -25.72 -20.57 -29.57
CA GLN A 184 -25.99 -20.94 -28.17
C GLN A 184 -25.23 -20.05 -27.19
N ILE A 185 -24.01 -19.63 -27.53
CA ILE A 185 -23.20 -18.79 -26.64
C ILE A 185 -23.67 -17.34 -26.54
N GLN A 186 -24.29 -16.85 -27.61
CA GLN A 186 -24.91 -15.53 -27.66
C GLN A 186 -26.27 -15.49 -26.96
N ASP A 187 -26.88 -16.65 -26.68
CA ASP A 187 -28.12 -16.73 -25.92
C ASP A 187 -27.88 -16.38 -24.44
N ALA A 188 -28.55 -15.32 -23.98
CA ALA A 188 -28.47 -14.88 -22.59
C ALA A 188 -28.93 -15.97 -21.59
N SER A 189 -29.79 -16.90 -22.01
CA SER A 189 -30.30 -18.00 -21.20
C SER A 189 -29.39 -19.23 -21.13
N ASN A 190 -28.32 -19.28 -21.94
CA ASN A 190 -27.38 -20.40 -21.91
C ASN A 190 -26.66 -20.47 -20.56
N THR A 191 -26.68 -21.66 -19.96
CA THR A 191 -26.02 -22.00 -18.69
C THR A 191 -24.81 -22.92 -18.87
N GLN A 192 -24.53 -23.37 -20.10
CA GLN A 192 -23.38 -24.21 -20.42
C GLN A 192 -22.14 -23.35 -20.59
N ASN A 193 -21.00 -23.86 -20.11
CA ASN A 193 -19.71 -23.17 -20.09
C ASN A 193 -19.69 -21.83 -19.35
N VAL A 194 -20.72 -21.52 -18.55
CA VAL A 194 -20.94 -20.38 -17.64
C VAL A 194 -20.07 -20.47 -16.38
N PHE A 195 -19.01 -19.67 -16.26
CA PHE A 195 -18.15 -19.60 -15.05
C PHE A 195 -17.98 -18.18 -14.52
N SER A 196 -18.18 -17.98 -13.21
CA SER A 196 -18.03 -16.69 -12.53
C SER A 196 -16.98 -16.66 -11.43
N GLU A 197 -16.22 -15.58 -11.43
CA GLU A 197 -15.25 -15.24 -10.40
C GLU A 197 -15.30 -13.75 -10.06
N ASN A 198 -14.81 -13.39 -8.88
CA ASN A 198 -14.66 -11.99 -8.50
C ASN A 198 -13.23 -11.51 -8.80
N VAL A 199 -13.08 -10.24 -9.18
CA VAL A 199 -11.78 -9.58 -9.24
C VAL A 199 -11.65 -8.51 -8.16
N GLU A 200 -10.42 -8.20 -7.78
CA GLU A 200 -10.12 -7.10 -6.88
C GLU A 200 -8.80 -6.43 -7.22
N ARG A 201 -8.67 -5.15 -6.87
CA ARG A 201 -7.42 -4.39 -7.04
C ARG A 201 -6.29 -5.07 -6.28
N VAL A 202 -5.10 -5.03 -6.88
CA VAL A 202 -3.88 -5.58 -6.27
C VAL A 202 -3.28 -4.62 -5.23
N VAL A 203 -3.63 -3.33 -5.30
CA VAL A 203 -3.12 -2.27 -4.41
C VAL A 203 -4.05 -1.97 -3.24
N CYS A 204 -3.50 -1.31 -2.22
CA CYS A 204 -4.20 -0.58 -1.17
C CYS A 204 -4.23 0.93 -1.49
N GLN A 205 -5.11 1.68 -0.84
CA GLN A 205 -5.10 3.15 -0.85
C GLN A 205 -5.05 3.68 0.58
N GLY A 206 -4.19 4.67 0.83
CA GLY A 206 -4.10 5.43 2.07
C GLY A 206 -4.62 6.86 1.87
N ILE A 207 -5.48 7.33 2.77
CA ILE A 207 -5.98 8.70 2.77
C ILE A 207 -5.77 9.30 4.16
N VAL A 208 -5.23 10.51 4.22
CA VAL A 208 -5.16 11.29 5.45
C VAL A 208 -6.10 12.49 5.32
N THR A 209 -6.98 12.65 6.32
CA THR A 209 -7.98 13.70 6.35
C THR A 209 -7.83 14.56 7.60
N LEU A 210 -8.42 15.75 7.56
CA LEU A 210 -8.51 16.65 8.71
C LEU A 210 -9.85 17.36 8.62
N ASP A 211 -10.74 17.16 9.58
CA ASP A 211 -12.12 17.66 9.51
C ASP A 211 -12.22 19.19 9.45
N ALA A 212 -11.25 19.87 10.05
CA ALA A 212 -11.12 21.33 9.99
C ALA A 212 -10.66 21.86 8.61
N ALA A 213 -10.32 20.97 7.66
CA ALA A 213 -9.96 21.38 6.31
C ALA A 213 -11.16 21.88 5.51
N THR A 214 -10.94 22.95 4.77
CA THR A 214 -11.86 23.41 3.74
C THR A 214 -11.56 22.63 2.45
N ALA A 215 -12.55 22.46 1.58
CA ALA A 215 -12.43 21.64 0.37
C ALA A 215 -11.15 22.00 -0.43
N GLY A 216 -10.19 21.08 -0.46
CA GLY A 216 -8.98 21.15 -1.29
C GLY A 216 -7.72 21.74 -0.65
N SER A 217 -7.75 22.26 0.59
CA SER A 217 -6.52 22.70 1.27
C SER A 217 -6.72 22.92 2.77
N TYR A 218 -5.67 22.63 3.54
CA TYR A 218 -5.56 23.03 4.93
C TYR A 218 -4.48 24.10 5.09
N THR A 219 -4.85 25.25 5.65
CA THR A 219 -3.96 26.41 5.75
C THR A 219 -3.06 26.36 6.99
N THR A 220 -3.60 26.05 8.17
CA THR A 220 -2.90 26.15 9.47
C THR A 220 -3.52 25.26 10.56
N ALA A 221 -2.73 24.48 11.30
CA ALA A 221 -3.17 23.66 12.46
C ALA A 221 -2.40 24.06 13.70
N ASN A 222 -3.09 24.49 14.75
CA ASN A 222 -2.46 24.72 16.03
C ASN A 222 -2.14 23.39 16.72
N THR A 223 -1.03 23.34 17.46
CA THR A 223 -0.79 22.23 18.37
C THR A 223 -1.56 22.39 19.66
N THR A 224 -2.01 21.28 20.25
CA THR A 224 -2.77 21.26 21.50
C THR A 224 -1.96 21.87 22.66
N ASP A 225 -0.64 21.70 22.66
CA ASP A 225 0.26 22.35 23.64
C ASP A 225 0.36 23.88 23.50
N SER A 226 -0.27 24.46 22.48
CA SER A 226 -0.28 25.90 22.18
C SER A 226 1.10 26.50 21.94
N LYS A 227 2.12 25.68 21.62
CA LYS A 227 3.50 26.14 21.39
C LYS A 227 3.83 26.45 19.94
N GLY A 228 2.89 26.23 19.01
CA GLY A 228 3.09 26.56 17.61
C GLY A 228 1.98 26.06 16.70
N GLN A 229 2.22 26.19 15.41
CA GLN A 229 1.26 25.87 14.35
C GLN A 229 1.95 25.18 13.17
N LEU A 230 1.21 24.31 12.48
CA LEU A 230 1.62 23.59 11.28
C LEU A 230 0.98 24.20 10.05
N THR A 231 1.75 24.28 8.96
CA THR A 231 1.27 24.70 7.64
C THR A 231 1.78 23.75 6.57
N GLY A 232 1.22 23.84 5.36
CA GLY A 232 1.71 23.08 4.21
C GLY A 232 1.57 21.55 4.37
N LEU A 233 0.54 21.11 5.09
CA LEU A 233 0.36 19.69 5.41
C LEU A 233 0.17 18.85 4.15
N LYS A 234 0.98 17.80 4.03
CA LYS A 234 0.89 16.79 2.97
C LYS A 234 1.17 15.41 3.57
N TYR A 235 0.87 14.36 2.83
CA TYR A 235 1.16 13.01 3.29
C TYR A 235 1.65 12.09 2.19
N GLY A 236 2.41 11.09 2.61
CA GLY A 236 2.80 9.93 1.83
C GLY A 236 2.64 8.67 2.68
N GLY A 237 3.26 7.58 2.23
CA GLY A 237 3.33 6.35 3.00
C GLY A 237 4.67 5.67 2.82
N ALA A 238 4.96 4.75 3.73
CA ALA A 238 6.15 3.94 3.73
C ALA A 238 5.80 2.51 4.15
N MET A 239 6.73 1.59 3.88
CA MET A 239 6.63 0.19 4.28
C MET A 239 5.40 -0.53 3.71
N GLY A 240 4.96 -0.14 2.52
CA GLY A 240 4.23 -1.07 1.66
C GLY A 240 5.15 -2.24 1.28
N ALA A 241 4.57 -3.38 0.91
CA ALA A 241 5.40 -4.45 0.35
C ALA A 241 5.98 -4.02 -1.01
N SER A 242 7.13 -4.55 -1.40
CA SER A 242 7.60 -4.41 -2.78
C SER A 242 7.21 -5.54 -3.70
N LYS A 243 6.62 -6.59 -3.13
CA LYS A 243 6.12 -7.72 -3.88
C LYS A 243 4.80 -8.18 -3.32
N THR A 244 3.97 -8.70 -4.20
CA THR A 244 2.63 -9.15 -3.86
C THR A 244 2.28 -10.37 -4.69
N TYR A 245 1.33 -11.18 -4.21
CA TYR A 245 0.71 -12.19 -5.05
C TYR A 245 -0.08 -11.49 -6.15
N LEU A 246 0.14 -11.81 -7.42
CA LEU A 246 -0.61 -11.15 -8.49
C LEU A 246 -2.10 -11.51 -8.40
N TYR A 247 -2.42 -12.77 -8.09
CA TYR A 247 -3.78 -13.31 -8.03
C TYR A 247 -4.35 -13.32 -6.61
N ALA A 248 -5.69 -13.28 -6.50
CA ALA A 248 -6.39 -13.08 -5.23
C ALA A 248 -6.48 -14.34 -4.34
N ASN A 249 -5.73 -15.40 -4.65
CA ASN A 249 -5.75 -16.67 -3.92
C ASN A 249 -5.43 -16.50 -2.43
N HIS A 250 -4.50 -15.60 -2.11
CA HIS A 250 -4.05 -15.28 -0.75
C HIS A 250 -4.67 -14.02 -0.14
N ALA A 251 -5.61 -13.38 -0.85
CA ALA A 251 -6.15 -12.09 -0.44
C ALA A 251 -7.16 -12.17 0.72
N GLY A 252 -7.55 -13.39 1.12
CA GLY A 252 -8.47 -13.64 2.23
C GLY A 252 -9.82 -12.92 2.13
N GLU A 253 -10.50 -12.80 3.26
CA GLU A 253 -11.75 -12.07 3.38
C GLU A 253 -11.52 -10.55 3.32
N ARG A 254 -12.44 -9.82 2.68
CA ARG A 254 -12.35 -8.35 2.52
C ARG A 254 -12.65 -7.58 3.80
N THR A 255 -13.46 -8.17 4.66
CA THR A 255 -13.91 -7.55 5.91
C THR A 255 -13.16 -8.22 7.05
N MET A 256 -12.67 -7.43 8.00
CA MET A 256 -12.09 -7.99 9.20
C MET A 256 -13.19 -8.68 10.00
N THR A 257 -12.96 -9.93 10.38
CA THR A 257 -13.89 -10.73 11.17
C THR A 257 -13.31 -10.99 12.55
N GLY A 258 -14.18 -11.39 13.49
CA GLY A 258 -13.85 -11.56 14.90
C GLY A 258 -14.46 -10.48 15.79
N THR A 259 -14.15 -10.53 17.07
CA THR A 259 -14.48 -9.47 18.04
C THR A 259 -13.22 -8.67 18.33
N SER A 260 -13.33 -7.33 18.44
CA SER A 260 -12.25 -6.52 19.00
C SER A 260 -11.80 -7.17 20.32
N PRO A 261 -10.47 -7.33 20.55
CA PRO A 261 -9.34 -6.86 19.75
C PRO A 261 -8.93 -7.68 18.51
N ASN A 262 -9.42 -8.92 18.39
CA ASN A 262 -8.89 -9.92 17.46
C ASN A 262 -9.48 -9.80 16.05
N LEU A 263 -9.73 -8.57 15.59
CA LEU A 263 -10.19 -8.33 14.23
C LEU A 263 -9.06 -8.66 13.27
N ILE A 264 -9.31 -9.58 12.35
CA ILE A 264 -8.34 -10.03 11.34
C ILE A 264 -9.01 -10.17 9.98
N TYR A 265 -8.25 -9.98 8.91
CA TYR A 265 -8.66 -10.49 7.61
C TYR A 265 -8.46 -12.01 7.61
N LYS A 266 -9.55 -12.76 7.61
CA LYS A 266 -9.48 -14.22 7.67
C LYS A 266 -8.87 -14.79 6.39
N ASN A 267 -7.98 -15.78 6.53
CA ASN A 267 -7.26 -16.42 5.42
C ASN A 267 -6.46 -15.45 4.54
N TYR A 268 -6.01 -14.32 5.10
CA TYR A 268 -5.22 -13.33 4.39
C TYR A 268 -3.73 -13.45 4.76
N THR A 269 -2.87 -13.53 3.74
CA THR A 269 -1.42 -13.45 3.87
C THR A 269 -0.81 -12.74 2.67
N SER A 270 -0.07 -11.64 2.89
CA SER A 270 0.72 -10.99 1.85
C SER A 270 1.94 -11.85 1.44
N ALA A 271 2.53 -11.59 0.28
CA ALA A 271 3.76 -12.26 -0.19
C ALA A 271 5.00 -12.05 0.71
N ILE A 272 4.90 -11.14 1.69
CA ILE A 272 5.94 -10.86 2.69
C ILE A 272 5.57 -11.35 4.09
N HIS A 273 4.46 -12.09 4.26
CA HIS A 273 3.91 -12.45 5.58
C HIS A 273 4.98 -13.07 6.49
N SER A 274 5.64 -14.11 6.01
CA SER A 274 6.65 -14.87 6.76
C SER A 274 8.06 -14.26 6.71
N VAL A 275 8.24 -13.07 6.16
CA VAL A 275 9.54 -12.39 6.16
C VAL A 275 9.84 -11.92 7.58
N ALA A 276 10.92 -12.46 8.15
CA ALA A 276 11.48 -11.99 9.41
C ALA A 276 12.18 -10.64 9.22
N VAL A 277 12.00 -9.73 10.17
CA VAL A 277 12.76 -8.48 10.28
C VAL A 277 13.61 -8.58 11.53
N GLU A 278 14.92 -8.41 11.36
CA GLU A 278 15.86 -8.43 12.48
C GLU A 278 15.70 -7.16 13.33
N ASP A 279 15.81 -7.31 14.66
CA ASP A 279 15.59 -6.23 15.63
C ASP A 279 16.60 -5.08 15.54
N ASN A 280 17.78 -5.32 14.99
CA ASN A 280 18.92 -4.41 15.00
C ASN A 280 19.16 -3.69 13.66
N GLN A 281 18.33 -3.92 12.64
CA GLN A 281 18.59 -3.41 11.30
C GLN A 281 18.12 -1.96 11.15
N PRO A 282 19.06 -1.00 11.02
CA PRO A 282 18.70 0.38 10.80
C PRO A 282 18.35 0.56 9.30
N THR A 283 17.16 1.10 9.05
CA THR A 283 17.02 2.26 8.14
C THR A 283 17.32 2.10 6.64
N ASN A 284 17.41 0.89 6.08
CA ASN A 284 17.43 0.72 4.62
C ASN A 284 17.02 -0.72 4.26
N PHE A 285 15.72 -0.97 4.13
CA PHE A 285 15.28 -2.22 3.53
C PHE A 285 15.57 -2.17 2.03
N GLY A 286 16.71 -2.72 1.64
CA GLY A 286 16.99 -3.07 0.25
C GLY A 286 16.11 -4.23 -0.21
N GLU A 287 16.13 -4.48 -1.52
CA GLU A 287 15.38 -5.51 -2.26
C GLU A 287 15.34 -6.90 -1.61
N THR A 288 16.37 -7.24 -0.84
CA THR A 288 16.58 -8.54 -0.19
C THR A 288 15.42 -9.02 0.69
N TYR A 289 14.68 -8.11 1.36
CA TYR A 289 13.63 -8.50 2.32
C TYR A 289 12.21 -8.32 1.79
N GLY A 290 12.00 -7.77 0.59
CA GLY A 290 10.66 -7.52 0.05
C GLY A 290 9.84 -6.46 0.81
N LEU A 291 10.46 -5.78 1.77
CA LEU A 291 9.95 -4.62 2.50
C LEU A 291 10.61 -3.39 1.93
N HIS A 292 9.86 -2.37 1.53
CA HIS A 292 10.46 -1.23 0.85
C HIS A 292 9.94 0.09 1.43
N PHE A 293 10.87 1.02 1.61
CA PHE A 293 10.54 2.44 1.58
C PHE A 293 10.24 2.76 0.13
N ALA A 294 9.07 3.33 -0.14
CA ALA A 294 8.71 3.75 -1.49
C ALA A 294 9.64 4.91 -1.92
N LYS A 295 10.88 4.60 -2.31
CA LYS A 295 11.92 5.60 -2.61
C LYS A 295 11.50 6.53 -3.74
N ALA A 296 10.65 6.05 -4.66
CA ALA A 296 10.14 6.85 -5.78
C ALA A 296 8.84 7.63 -5.48
N ALA A 297 8.03 7.22 -4.50
CA ALA A 297 6.78 7.92 -4.18
C ALA A 297 6.99 9.19 -3.33
N SER A 298 8.21 9.41 -2.86
CA SER A 298 8.63 10.57 -2.08
C SER A 298 8.53 11.92 -2.81
N THR A 299 8.12 11.97 -4.09
CA THR A 299 7.88 13.23 -4.82
C THR A 299 6.39 13.54 -5.04
N SER A 300 5.49 12.55 -4.93
CA SER A 300 4.05 12.72 -5.20
C SER A 300 3.24 12.67 -3.90
N LEU A 301 3.53 13.59 -2.98
CA LEU A 301 2.78 13.72 -1.73
C LEU A 301 1.33 14.13 -2.00
N ALA A 302 0.40 13.42 -1.38
CA ALA A 302 -1.02 13.73 -1.41
C ALA A 302 -1.35 14.89 -0.46
N THR A 303 -2.40 15.64 -0.78
CA THR A 303 -2.84 16.79 0.02
C THR A 303 -3.84 16.34 1.08
N ILE A 304 -3.69 16.84 2.30
CA ILE A 304 -4.70 16.61 3.34
C ILE A 304 -5.93 17.46 3.04
N ALA A 305 -7.08 16.80 2.97
CA ALA A 305 -8.36 17.45 2.76
C ALA A 305 -9.44 16.82 3.63
N LYS A 306 -10.55 17.53 3.80
CA LYS A 306 -11.75 16.96 4.40
C LYS A 306 -12.35 15.92 3.45
N LEU A 307 -12.77 14.79 3.98
CA LEU A 307 -13.48 13.76 3.24
C LEU A 307 -14.96 13.78 3.58
N THR A 308 -15.82 13.94 2.57
CA THR A 308 -17.28 13.88 2.71
C THR A 308 -17.84 12.83 1.77
N GLY A 309 -18.03 11.60 2.26
CA GLY A 309 -18.44 10.47 1.43
C GLY A 309 -17.28 9.93 0.60
N THR A 310 -17.44 9.86 -0.72
CA THR A 310 -16.46 9.29 -1.64
C THR A 310 -15.25 10.24 -1.81
N PRO A 311 -14.01 9.73 -1.82
CA PRO A 311 -12.81 10.49 -2.15
C PRO A 311 -12.92 11.14 -3.51
N THR A 312 -12.52 12.40 -3.63
CA THR A 312 -12.49 13.15 -4.88
C THR A 312 -11.06 13.32 -5.43
N ALA A 313 -10.04 13.21 -4.56
CA ALA A 313 -8.64 13.26 -4.92
C ALA A 313 -7.97 11.90 -4.77
N ALA A 314 -6.91 11.66 -5.55
CA ALA A 314 -6.10 10.45 -5.42
C ALA A 314 -5.42 10.41 -4.04
N GLY A 315 -5.57 9.28 -3.35
CA GLY A 315 -4.79 8.97 -2.16
C GLY A 315 -3.37 8.48 -2.48
N PHE A 316 -2.70 7.94 -1.47
CA PHE A 316 -1.42 7.27 -1.61
C PHE A 316 -1.64 5.78 -1.91
N TYR A 317 -1.11 5.26 -3.01
CA TYR A 317 -1.23 3.83 -3.36
C TYR A 317 0.00 3.03 -2.93
N PHE A 318 -0.21 1.81 -2.48
CA PHE A 318 0.86 0.91 -2.04
C PHE A 318 0.43 -0.55 -2.13
N LEU A 319 1.38 -1.49 -2.15
CA LEU A 319 1.06 -2.92 -2.07
C LEU A 319 0.76 -3.33 -0.62
N GLU A 320 -0.14 -4.31 -0.48
CA GLU A 320 -0.54 -4.87 0.80
C GLU A 320 0.64 -5.40 1.65
N ASN A 321 0.53 -5.26 2.97
CA ASN A 321 1.56 -5.68 3.92
C ASN A 321 0.92 -6.41 5.09
N SER A 322 1.37 -7.65 5.34
CA SER A 322 0.99 -8.40 6.54
C SER A 322 2.19 -9.06 7.21
N MET A 323 2.01 -9.42 8.47
CA MET A 323 2.90 -10.28 9.27
C MET A 323 2.07 -11.17 10.23
N PRO A 324 2.66 -12.24 10.80
CA PRO A 324 2.05 -12.97 11.90
C PRO A 324 1.69 -12.04 13.05
N ILE A 325 0.53 -12.26 13.66
CA ILE A 325 0.09 -11.44 14.79
C ILE A 325 1.01 -11.75 15.99
N PRO A 326 1.73 -10.74 16.54
CA PRO A 326 2.65 -10.96 17.64
C PRO A 326 1.89 -11.37 18.90
N ALA A 327 2.38 -12.39 19.62
CA ALA A 327 1.73 -12.89 20.83
C ALA A 327 1.64 -11.83 21.96
N ASP A 328 2.65 -10.95 22.05
CA ASP A 328 2.77 -9.93 23.10
C ASP A 328 2.49 -8.50 22.61
N ASN A 329 2.06 -8.31 21.36
CA ASN A 329 1.91 -6.99 20.70
C ASN A 329 3.18 -6.12 20.62
N LYS A 330 4.36 -6.67 20.92
CA LYS A 330 5.64 -5.92 20.95
C LYS A 330 6.30 -5.71 19.60
N ASP A 331 5.83 -6.38 18.54
CA ASP A 331 6.49 -6.34 17.23
C ASP A 331 5.78 -5.45 16.20
N TRP A 332 4.73 -4.72 16.60
CA TRP A 332 4.15 -3.68 15.75
C TRP A 332 5.10 -2.49 15.67
N LYS A 333 6.07 -2.58 14.75
CA LYS A 333 7.11 -1.57 14.51
C LYS A 333 6.88 -0.88 13.17
N TYR A 334 7.28 0.38 13.06
CA TYR A 334 7.25 1.12 11.80
C TYR A 334 8.25 0.56 10.79
N SER A 335 9.27 -0.17 11.23
CA SER A 335 10.20 -0.92 10.40
C SER A 335 9.62 -2.18 9.75
N ARG A 336 8.38 -2.59 10.09
CA ARG A 336 7.75 -3.79 9.51
C ARG A 336 6.36 -3.53 8.91
N SER A 337 5.65 -2.56 9.46
CA SER A 337 4.23 -2.34 9.19
C SER A 337 4.03 -1.16 8.25
N ALA A 338 3.07 -1.23 7.33
CA ALA A 338 2.77 -0.10 6.45
C ALA A 338 2.22 1.10 7.25
N TYR A 339 2.77 2.29 6.99
CA TYR A 339 2.40 3.51 7.73
C TYR A 339 2.33 4.75 6.85
N ALA A 340 1.55 5.72 7.32
CA ALA A 340 1.44 7.05 6.77
C ALA A 340 2.55 7.95 7.33
N LYS A 341 3.12 8.78 6.46
CA LYS A 341 3.98 9.91 6.83
C LYS A 341 3.24 11.20 6.57
N ILE A 342 3.04 12.00 7.60
CA ILE A 342 2.38 13.31 7.50
C ILE A 342 3.46 14.37 7.68
N TYR A 343 3.68 15.17 6.64
CA TYR A 343 4.68 16.23 6.60
C TYR A 343 4.03 17.58 6.85
N GLY A 344 4.74 18.49 7.50
CA GLY A 344 4.31 19.86 7.70
C GLY A 344 5.48 20.80 8.00
N VAL A 345 5.20 22.10 7.90
CA VAL A 345 6.10 23.17 8.33
C VAL A 345 5.59 23.71 9.66
N TYR A 346 6.34 23.46 10.73
CA TYR A 346 6.05 23.94 12.08
C TYR A 346 6.59 25.35 12.28
N THR A 347 5.77 26.22 12.85
CA THR A 347 6.12 27.57 13.26
C THR A 347 5.90 27.68 14.77
N PRO A 348 6.96 27.71 15.59
CA PRO A 348 6.84 27.96 17.02
C PRO A 348 6.18 29.31 17.31
N SER A 349 5.39 29.38 18.37
CA SER A 349 4.79 30.63 18.87
C SER A 349 5.81 31.53 19.56
N GLU A 350 6.90 30.94 20.05
CA GLU A 350 8.03 31.62 20.68
C GLU A 350 9.33 30.94 20.22
N VAL A 351 10.29 31.74 19.79
CA VAL A 351 11.66 31.30 19.52
C VAL A 351 12.62 32.19 20.30
N LEU A 352 13.52 31.59 21.08
CA LEU A 352 14.49 32.29 21.90
C LEU A 352 15.81 32.50 21.18
N LYS A 353 16.45 33.64 21.41
CA LYS A 353 17.80 33.96 20.94
C LYS A 353 18.62 34.61 22.04
N ARG A 354 19.93 34.65 21.83
CA ARG A 354 20.85 35.42 22.68
C ARG A 354 20.60 36.91 22.46
N ASP A 355 20.62 37.69 23.55
CA ASP A 355 20.47 39.14 23.48
C ASP A 355 21.72 39.81 22.88
N ALA A 356 21.56 41.03 22.36
CA ALA A 356 22.69 41.79 21.84
C ALA A 356 23.71 42.07 22.96
N GLY A 357 24.99 41.78 22.68
CA GLY A 357 26.07 41.93 23.65
C GLY A 357 26.04 40.92 24.80
N ASP A 358 25.25 39.84 24.70
CA ASP A 358 25.38 38.68 25.58
C ASP A 358 26.74 37.98 25.37
N ALA A 359 27.35 37.52 26.46
CA ALA A 359 28.58 36.73 26.44
C ALA A 359 28.34 35.36 27.07
N LEU A 360 29.01 34.34 26.54
CA LEU A 360 28.99 33.00 27.13
C LEU A 360 29.91 32.97 28.35
N VAL A 361 29.45 32.32 29.42
CA VAL A 361 30.23 32.03 30.62
C VAL A 361 30.43 30.54 30.71
N PHE A 362 31.69 30.11 30.75
CA PHE A 362 32.04 28.72 30.96
C PHE A 362 31.89 28.33 32.44
N VAL A 363 31.30 27.16 32.66
CA VAL A 363 31.18 26.53 33.97
C VAL A 363 31.78 25.13 33.89
N ALA A 364 32.91 24.95 34.60
CA ALA A 364 33.57 23.66 34.70
C ALA A 364 32.66 22.64 35.40
N LYS A 365 32.47 21.48 34.77
CA LYS A 365 31.69 20.38 35.34
C LYS A 365 32.13 19.08 34.68
N ALA A 366 32.64 18.16 35.50
CA ALA A 366 33.02 16.84 35.02
C ALA A 366 31.79 16.01 34.63
N GLY A 367 31.96 15.10 33.68
CA GLY A 367 30.93 14.15 33.24
C GLY A 367 29.84 14.75 32.36
N THR A 368 30.04 15.95 31.79
CA THR A 368 29.13 16.50 30.77
C THR A 368 29.38 15.87 29.40
N GLY A 369 30.56 15.30 29.16
CA GLY A 369 30.98 14.78 27.86
C GLY A 369 31.24 15.85 26.81
N LEU A 370 31.24 17.14 27.19
CA LEU A 370 31.44 18.28 26.31
C LEU A 370 32.64 19.10 26.77
N TRP A 371 33.59 19.27 25.86
CA TRP A 371 34.86 19.97 26.09
C TRP A 371 34.86 21.30 25.37
N TYR A 372 34.96 22.40 26.11
CA TYR A 372 34.93 23.76 25.57
C TYR A 372 36.33 24.36 25.54
N ASN A 373 36.62 25.15 24.50
CA ASN A 373 37.81 25.98 24.47
C ASN A 373 37.60 27.18 25.39
N THR A 374 38.22 27.15 26.58
CA THR A 374 38.02 28.19 27.61
C THR A 374 38.64 29.54 27.24
N SER A 375 39.49 29.59 26.21
CA SER A 375 40.05 30.85 25.68
C SER A 375 39.21 31.46 24.58
N ASP A 376 38.34 30.67 23.93
CA ASP A 376 37.43 31.12 22.89
C ASP A 376 36.16 30.25 22.86
N LEU A 377 35.13 30.71 23.58
CA LEU A 377 33.83 30.03 23.66
C LEU A 377 32.98 30.15 22.39
N SER A 378 33.48 30.81 21.34
CA SER A 378 32.84 30.77 20.00
C SER A 378 33.15 29.48 19.25
N VAL A 379 34.19 28.74 19.65
CA VAL A 379 34.52 27.44 19.08
C VAL A 379 33.55 26.39 19.60
N SER A 380 32.95 25.62 18.69
CA SER A 380 32.08 24.49 19.05
C SER A 380 32.78 23.50 20.00
N PRO A 381 32.09 23.00 21.04
CA PRO A 381 32.66 22.05 21.97
C PRO A 381 32.93 20.70 21.29
N GLN A 382 33.91 19.98 21.81
CA GLN A 382 34.27 18.63 21.37
C GLN A 382 33.56 17.59 22.23
N THR A 383 33.17 16.46 21.63
CA THR A 383 32.56 15.32 22.33
C THR A 383 33.57 14.32 22.87
N THR A 384 34.86 14.59 22.66
CA THR A 384 35.99 13.79 23.14
C THR A 384 37.04 14.73 23.71
N ASP A 385 37.73 14.32 24.78
CA ASP A 385 38.78 15.10 25.42
C ASP A 385 39.94 15.38 24.44
N PRO A 386 40.21 16.64 24.07
CA PRO A 386 41.33 17.00 23.21
C PRO A 386 42.69 16.88 23.90
N SER A 387 42.73 16.64 25.21
CA SER A 387 43.92 16.45 26.06
C SER A 387 44.93 17.61 26.06
N THR A 388 44.54 18.76 25.50
CA THR A 388 45.39 19.94 25.30
C THR A 388 44.73 21.18 25.90
N PRO A 389 45.44 22.03 26.65
CA PRO A 389 44.94 23.36 26.99
C PRO A 389 44.67 24.16 25.70
N PRO A 390 43.64 25.03 25.64
CA PRO A 390 42.79 25.50 26.74
C PRO A 390 41.42 24.77 26.84
N TRP A 391 41.36 23.48 26.52
CA TRP A 391 40.10 22.72 26.56
C TRP A 391 39.75 22.27 27.98
N SER A 392 38.48 22.37 28.36
CA SER A 392 37.99 21.90 29.66
C SER A 392 36.56 21.37 29.57
N GLU A 393 36.29 20.30 30.31
CA GLU A 393 34.96 19.71 30.39
C GLU A 393 34.01 20.60 31.21
N GLY A 394 32.83 20.85 30.67
CA GLY A 394 31.83 21.65 31.35
C GLY A 394 30.62 21.95 30.49
N TYR A 395 30.03 23.12 30.73
CA TYR A 395 28.93 23.67 29.94
C TYR A 395 29.04 25.20 29.92
N VAL A 396 28.23 25.85 29.10
CA VAL A 396 28.19 27.31 29.03
C VAL A 396 26.80 27.83 29.36
N ILE A 397 26.74 29.04 29.91
CA ILE A 397 25.51 29.76 30.19
C ILE A 397 25.61 31.15 29.55
N SER A 398 24.50 31.64 29.02
CA SER A 398 24.33 33.04 28.62
C SER A 398 24.43 33.95 29.84
N ASN A 399 25.22 35.03 29.79
CA ASN A 399 25.37 35.96 30.92
C ASN A 399 24.18 36.91 31.06
N LYS A 400 23.28 36.91 30.08
CA LYS A 400 21.97 37.57 30.11
C LYS A 400 20.84 36.55 29.94
N PRO A 401 19.61 36.87 30.35
CA PRO A 401 18.44 36.09 29.95
C PRO A 401 18.31 36.05 28.42
N LEU A 402 17.96 34.88 27.88
CA LEU A 402 17.57 34.77 26.47
C LEU A 402 16.30 35.59 26.21
N VAL A 403 16.22 36.16 25.02
CA VAL A 403 15.11 37.03 24.58
C VAL A 403 14.35 36.39 23.43
N THR A 404 13.06 36.67 23.33
CA THR A 404 12.23 36.20 22.21
C THR A 404 12.61 36.89 20.91
N ASP A 405 12.68 36.14 19.82
CA ASP A 405 12.85 36.68 18.47
C ASP A 405 11.51 37.13 17.88
N GLY A 406 11.27 38.44 17.90
CA GLY A 406 10.04 39.04 17.34
C GLY A 406 9.97 39.04 15.80
N SER A 407 11.00 38.55 15.11
CA SER A 407 11.06 38.48 13.65
C SER A 407 10.94 37.06 13.09
N PHE A 408 10.72 36.05 13.95
CA PHE A 408 10.67 34.66 13.51
C PHE A 408 9.47 34.44 12.57
N SER A 409 9.70 33.70 11.49
CA SER A 409 8.70 33.47 10.45
C SER A 409 8.61 32.00 10.05
N ALA A 410 7.45 31.59 9.56
CA ALA A 410 7.22 30.23 9.06
C ALA A 410 8.24 29.85 7.98
N GLY A 411 8.71 28.60 8.00
CA GLY A 411 9.72 28.13 7.05
C GLY A 411 11.17 28.50 7.43
N THR A 412 11.40 29.12 8.58
CA THR A 412 12.74 29.39 9.10
C THR A 412 13.24 28.21 9.94
N THR A 413 14.52 27.87 9.81
CA THR A 413 15.17 26.85 10.64
C THR A 413 15.17 27.25 12.12
N PHE A 414 14.84 26.31 13.00
CA PHE A 414 14.88 26.48 14.46
C PHE A 414 15.39 25.22 15.16
N TYR A 415 15.65 25.33 16.47
CA TYR A 415 16.21 24.26 17.29
C TYR A 415 15.32 24.00 18.51
N LYS A 416 14.95 22.75 18.77
CA LYS A 416 14.18 22.37 19.97
C LYS A 416 15.11 21.78 21.02
N GLY A 417 15.18 22.36 22.21
CA GLY A 417 15.97 21.83 23.32
C GLY A 417 15.54 20.41 23.71
N GLU A 418 16.50 19.53 23.97
CA GLU A 418 16.26 18.15 24.41
C GLU A 418 15.62 18.11 25.80
N ILE A 419 16.10 18.96 26.72
CA ILE A 419 15.74 18.90 28.14
C ILE A 419 14.52 19.78 28.43
N ASP A 420 14.51 21.02 27.95
CA ASP A 420 13.44 21.97 28.27
C ASP A 420 12.29 22.02 27.25
N GLY A 421 12.49 21.41 26.07
CA GLY A 421 11.51 21.42 24.98
C GLY A 421 11.14 22.81 24.48
N ARG A 422 11.96 23.84 24.72
CA ARG A 422 11.78 25.20 24.19
C ARG A 422 12.43 25.32 22.81
N PHE A 423 12.07 26.38 22.08
CA PHE A 423 12.55 26.62 20.74
C PHE A 423 13.56 27.76 20.70
N TYR A 424 14.59 27.60 19.89
CA TYR A 424 15.77 28.45 19.84
C TYR A 424 16.11 28.79 18.39
N LEU A 425 16.60 30.01 18.16
CA LEU A 425 17.00 30.47 16.83
C LEU A 425 18.31 29.82 16.36
N THR A 426 19.20 29.50 17.30
CA THR A 426 20.50 28.89 17.02
C THR A 426 20.79 27.78 18.06
N PRO A 427 21.66 26.80 17.75
CA PRO A 427 22.01 25.78 18.73
C PRO A 427 22.79 26.39 19.91
N GLU A 428 23.50 27.51 19.70
CA GLU A 428 24.15 28.25 20.78
C GLU A 428 23.18 28.83 21.78
N ALA A 429 22.03 29.35 21.32
CA ALA A 429 20.98 29.79 22.24
C ALA A 429 20.42 28.60 23.03
N ALA A 430 20.27 27.42 22.41
CA ALA A 430 19.77 26.22 23.09
C ALA A 430 20.73 25.74 24.18
N PHE A 431 22.02 25.52 23.84
CA PHE A 431 22.97 25.00 24.80
C PHE A 431 23.33 26.01 25.90
N SER A 432 23.19 27.32 25.65
CA SER A 432 23.47 28.37 26.64
C SER A 432 22.25 28.74 27.49
N SER A 433 21.12 28.04 27.30
CA SER A 433 19.88 28.24 28.03
C SER A 433 20.12 28.18 29.54
N VAL A 434 19.66 29.22 30.24
CA VAL A 434 19.72 29.28 31.71
C VAL A 434 18.87 28.16 32.36
N ASN A 435 17.83 27.69 31.68
CA ASN A 435 16.93 26.66 32.20
C ASN A 435 17.43 25.24 31.97
N ALA A 436 18.28 25.05 30.95
CA ALA A 436 18.89 23.76 30.63
C ALA A 436 20.30 23.95 30.04
N PRO A 437 21.29 24.35 30.87
CA PRO A 437 22.63 24.62 30.39
C PRO A 437 23.33 23.36 29.84
N GLY A 438 24.02 23.51 28.71
CA GLY A 438 24.72 22.42 28.02
C GLY A 438 23.82 21.42 27.30
N GLN A 439 22.52 21.67 27.18
CA GLN A 439 21.61 20.75 26.48
C GLN A 439 21.94 20.64 25.00
N LYS A 440 21.62 19.48 24.44
CA LYS A 440 21.54 19.25 22.99
C LYS A 440 20.22 19.79 22.44
N SER A 441 20.10 19.88 21.12
CA SER A 441 18.90 20.39 20.47
C SER A 441 18.64 19.74 19.12
N TYR A 442 17.37 19.43 18.84
CA TYR A 442 16.93 18.92 17.55
C TYR A 442 16.81 20.05 16.54
N LYS A 443 17.52 19.95 15.40
CA LYS A 443 17.45 20.95 14.32
C LYS A 443 16.26 20.68 13.40
N TYR A 444 15.36 21.65 13.24
CA TYR A 444 14.25 21.60 12.29
C TYR A 444 14.56 22.48 11.08
N GLU A 445 15.16 21.89 10.04
CA GLU A 445 15.51 22.60 8.80
C GLU A 445 14.26 23.11 8.07
N ASP A 446 14.22 24.40 7.74
CA ASP A 446 13.05 25.08 7.16
C ASP A 446 11.75 24.87 7.96
N GLY A 447 11.85 24.57 9.26
CA GLY A 447 10.73 24.20 10.11
C GLY A 447 10.03 22.88 9.75
N LYS A 448 10.60 22.06 8.85
CA LYS A 448 10.01 20.80 8.41
C LYS A 448 9.94 19.80 9.56
N CYS A 449 8.80 19.12 9.66
CA CYS A 449 8.57 18.04 10.61
C CYS A 449 7.73 16.92 10.00
N VAL A 450 7.83 15.72 10.56
CA VAL A 450 7.08 14.54 10.13
C VAL A 450 6.42 13.83 11.31
N TYR A 451 5.21 13.32 11.07
CA TYR A 451 4.46 12.44 11.96
C TYR A 451 4.26 11.08 11.29
N ARG A 452 4.12 10.03 12.11
CA ARG A 452 3.89 8.66 11.63
C ARG A 452 2.60 8.11 12.24
N SER A 453 1.89 7.29 11.47
CA SER A 453 0.77 6.49 11.96
C SER A 453 0.63 5.24 11.11
N LEU A 454 0.41 4.07 11.72
CA LEU A 454 0.05 2.88 10.93
C LEU A 454 -1.21 3.14 10.11
N TRP A 455 -1.27 2.61 8.90
CA TRP A 455 -2.47 2.71 8.06
C TRP A 455 -3.66 1.96 8.65
N ASN A 456 -3.40 0.83 9.31
CA ASN A 456 -4.45 -0.03 9.89
C ASN A 456 -4.19 -0.36 11.36
N ARG A 457 -4.12 0.64 12.25
CA ARG A 457 -3.98 0.36 13.69
C ARG A 457 -5.31 -0.12 14.27
N VAL A 458 -5.41 -1.41 14.56
CA VAL A 458 -6.52 -2.00 15.32
C VAL A 458 -6.08 -2.18 16.76
N THR A 459 -6.88 -1.63 17.68
CA THR A 459 -6.61 -1.69 19.12
C THR A 459 -7.62 -2.56 19.86
N ASP A 460 -7.31 -2.87 21.10
CA ASP A 460 -8.23 -3.46 22.05
C ASP A 460 -9.12 -2.40 22.67
N SER A 461 -10.45 -2.62 22.68
CA SER A 461 -11.37 -1.74 23.40
C SER A 461 -11.09 -1.65 24.91
N SER A 462 -10.48 -2.69 25.50
CA SER A 462 -10.11 -2.73 26.91
C SER A 462 -8.71 -2.16 27.21
N ASP A 463 -7.86 -2.02 26.18
CA ASP A 463 -6.53 -1.43 26.27
C ASP A 463 -6.21 -0.71 24.95
N PRO A 464 -6.75 0.51 24.74
CA PRO A 464 -6.65 1.23 23.47
C PRO A 464 -5.23 1.70 23.16
N VAL A 465 -4.29 1.52 24.10
CA VAL A 465 -2.87 1.81 23.92
C VAL A 465 -2.17 0.69 23.16
N LYS A 466 -2.73 -0.53 23.17
CA LYS A 466 -2.11 -1.70 22.53
C LYS A 466 -2.62 -1.98 21.13
N THR A 467 -1.69 -2.08 20.19
CA THR A 467 -1.93 -2.50 18.80
C THR A 467 -2.05 -4.01 18.73
N LYS A 468 -3.14 -4.51 18.15
CA LYS A 468 -3.48 -5.93 18.01
C LYS A 468 -3.36 -6.40 16.58
N ASN A 469 -3.59 -5.50 15.64
CA ASN A 469 -3.39 -5.74 14.22
C ASN A 469 -2.97 -4.44 13.52
N GLY A 470 -2.03 -4.55 12.58
CA GLY A 470 -1.50 -3.49 11.72
C GLY A 470 -1.48 -3.88 10.24
N ASN A 471 -1.99 -5.08 9.89
CA ASN A 471 -1.91 -5.63 8.54
C ASN A 471 -2.80 -4.84 7.57
N THR A 472 -2.30 -4.53 6.38
CA THR A 472 -3.02 -3.85 5.29
C THR A 472 -3.25 -4.83 4.15
N ARG A 473 -4.49 -4.95 3.67
CA ARG A 473 -4.97 -5.93 2.69
C ARG A 473 -5.45 -5.22 1.43
N ARG A 474 -5.10 -5.74 0.25
CA ARG A 474 -5.46 -5.15 -1.04
C ARG A 474 -6.94 -4.81 -1.17
N ASN A 475 -7.26 -3.86 -2.06
CA ASN A 475 -8.62 -3.42 -2.36
C ASN A 475 -9.40 -2.88 -1.14
N ASN A 476 -8.68 -2.24 -0.22
CA ASN A 476 -9.21 -1.42 0.87
C ASN A 476 -8.63 -0.01 0.82
N ILE A 477 -9.40 0.96 1.31
CA ILE A 477 -8.96 2.32 1.58
C ILE A 477 -8.81 2.49 3.08
N TYR A 478 -7.61 2.86 3.51
CA TYR A 478 -7.24 3.16 4.88
C TYR A 478 -7.31 4.67 5.08
N VAL A 479 -8.35 5.15 5.77
CA VAL A 479 -8.56 6.56 6.05
C VAL A 479 -8.10 6.87 7.47
N LEU A 480 -7.17 7.81 7.61
CA LEU A 480 -6.71 8.35 8.88
C LEU A 480 -7.23 9.79 9.02
N ASN A 481 -8.24 9.99 9.86
CA ASN A 481 -8.73 11.32 10.18
C ASN A 481 -7.92 11.91 11.34
N VAL A 482 -7.09 12.91 11.05
CA VAL A 482 -6.34 13.64 12.06
C VAL A 482 -7.32 14.47 12.88
N THR A 483 -7.36 14.23 14.19
CA THR A 483 -8.22 14.97 15.12
C THR A 483 -7.47 16.03 15.90
N ALA A 484 -6.16 15.84 16.12
CA ALA A 484 -5.29 16.82 16.75
C ALA A 484 -3.81 16.58 16.44
N PHE A 485 -3.02 17.65 16.46
CA PHE A 485 -1.56 17.59 16.61
C PHE A 485 -1.22 18.00 18.03
N GLU A 486 -0.61 17.12 18.82
CA GLU A 486 -0.38 17.38 20.24
C GLU A 486 0.80 18.34 20.45
N LYS A 487 1.87 18.14 19.68
CA LYS A 487 3.14 18.86 19.73
C LYS A 487 3.86 18.75 18.39
N VAL A 488 4.94 19.52 18.20
CA VAL A 488 5.78 19.42 16.99
C VAL A 488 6.22 17.98 16.71
N GLY A 489 6.17 17.57 15.45
CA GLY A 489 6.61 16.25 14.98
C GLY A 489 8.13 16.07 15.06
N MET A 490 8.63 14.96 14.51
CA MET A 490 10.06 14.69 14.44
C MET A 490 10.72 15.56 13.36
N ASN A 491 11.98 15.94 13.55
CA ASN A 491 12.75 16.72 12.58
C ASN A 491 13.29 15.89 11.41
N TYR A 492 13.20 14.57 11.50
CA TYR A 492 13.36 13.60 10.43
C TYR A 492 12.73 12.26 10.87
N ASP A 493 12.61 11.28 9.97
CA ASP A 493 12.19 9.93 10.35
C ASP A 493 13.42 9.06 10.65
N PRO A 494 13.62 8.59 11.91
CA PRO A 494 14.72 7.70 12.23
C PRO A 494 14.75 6.41 11.42
N ASN A 495 13.60 5.95 10.92
CA ASN A 495 13.52 4.73 10.10
C ASN A 495 13.82 4.99 8.63
N ASP A 496 13.82 6.24 8.19
CA ASP A 496 14.04 6.65 6.80
C ASP A 496 14.81 7.98 6.77
N PRO A 497 16.10 7.97 7.14
CA PRO A 497 16.92 9.18 7.26
C PRO A 497 17.24 9.83 5.90
N GLU A 498 17.01 9.11 4.79
CA GLU A 498 17.23 9.56 3.42
C GLU A 498 15.94 10.10 2.76
N ASP A 499 14.82 10.21 3.50
CA ASP A 499 13.55 10.75 2.99
C ASP A 499 13.77 12.14 2.36
N PRO A 500 13.56 12.32 1.05
CA PRO A 500 13.85 13.59 0.37
C PRO A 500 12.95 14.74 0.82
N ASN A 501 11.81 14.47 1.48
CA ASN A 501 10.94 15.51 2.04
C ASN A 501 11.42 15.99 3.41
N ILE A 502 12.19 15.18 4.13
CA ILE A 502 12.66 15.47 5.48
C ILE A 502 13.98 14.75 5.81
N ILE A 503 15.03 15.10 5.07
CA ILE A 503 16.37 14.51 5.21
C ILE A 503 16.89 14.73 6.63
N LYS A 504 17.56 13.72 7.19
CA LYS A 504 18.23 13.85 8.49
C LYS A 504 19.14 15.09 8.53
N PRO A 505 18.90 16.04 9.44
CA PRO A 505 19.68 17.26 9.50
C PRO A 505 21.10 16.99 10.01
N VAL A 506 22.07 17.72 9.47
CA VAL A 506 23.44 17.74 9.98
C VAL A 506 23.52 18.77 11.11
N ASN A 507 23.71 18.30 12.34
CA ASN A 507 23.85 19.14 13.52
C ASN A 507 24.77 18.45 14.55
N ILE A 508 25.86 19.10 14.93
CA ILE A 508 26.81 18.57 15.92
C ILE A 508 26.23 18.52 17.34
N TYR A 509 25.19 19.32 17.60
CA TYR A 509 24.46 19.37 18.86
C TYR A 509 23.18 18.54 18.83
N GLU A 510 23.00 17.67 17.83
CA GLU A 510 21.82 16.82 17.74
C GLU A 510 21.85 15.77 18.86
N PRO A 511 20.74 15.56 19.59
CA PRO A 511 20.59 14.44 20.48
C PRO A 511 20.89 13.12 19.78
N ALA A 512 21.47 12.16 20.52
CA ALA A 512 21.68 10.83 19.96
C ALA A 512 20.31 10.22 19.68
N THR A 513 20.04 9.92 18.42
CA THR A 513 18.88 9.11 18.07
C THR A 513 19.20 7.66 18.44
N PRO A 514 18.34 6.95 19.18
CA PRO A 514 18.53 5.53 19.42
C PRO A 514 18.61 4.79 18.08
N GLN A 515 19.83 4.56 17.59
CA GLN A 515 20.04 3.87 16.33
C GLN A 515 19.81 2.38 16.56
N GLY A 516 18.93 1.76 15.77
CA GLY A 516 18.63 0.33 15.88
C GLY A 516 17.59 -0.04 16.94
N ALA A 517 16.89 0.92 17.53
CA ALA A 517 15.71 0.66 18.34
C ALA A 517 14.52 1.40 17.71
N ASP A 518 13.80 0.74 16.80
CA ASP A 518 12.42 1.15 16.47
C ASP A 518 11.53 0.55 17.56
N PRO A 519 11.13 1.32 18.60
CA PRO A 519 10.26 0.79 19.64
C PRO A 519 8.93 0.41 19.00
N THR A 520 8.20 -0.51 19.64
CA THR A 520 6.82 -0.77 19.23
C THR A 520 6.04 0.54 19.16
N VAL A 521 5.10 0.65 18.22
CA VAL A 521 4.27 1.83 18.03
C VAL A 521 3.53 2.23 19.31
N ASP A 522 3.30 1.29 20.22
CA ASP A 522 2.58 1.48 21.49
C ASP A 522 3.44 2.13 22.59
N GLU A 523 4.76 2.09 22.49
CA GLU A 523 5.71 2.68 23.46
C GLU A 523 6.08 4.13 23.10
N GLN A 524 5.53 4.66 22.01
CA GLN A 524 5.85 5.99 21.52
C GLN A 524 4.89 7.04 22.09
N ASP A 525 5.45 8.20 22.42
CA ASP A 525 4.69 9.40 22.77
C ASP A 525 3.64 9.74 21.71
N THR A 526 2.48 10.25 22.14
CA THR A 526 1.48 10.76 21.19
C THR A 526 1.88 12.14 20.68
N TYR A 527 2.20 12.22 19.38
CA TYR A 527 2.46 13.48 18.66
C TYR A 527 1.26 13.96 17.83
N MET A 528 0.44 13.01 17.38
CA MET A 528 -0.73 13.24 16.54
C MET A 528 -1.82 12.25 16.94
N ARG A 529 -3.06 12.72 17.01
CA ARG A 529 -4.25 11.89 17.23
C ARG A 529 -4.96 11.65 15.91
N VAL A 530 -5.30 10.39 15.67
CA VAL A 530 -6.01 9.97 14.46
C VAL A 530 -7.16 9.04 14.81
N GLU A 531 -8.23 9.14 14.04
CA GLU A 531 -9.30 8.16 13.97
C GLU A 531 -9.18 7.39 12.65
N ALA A 532 -9.00 6.08 12.74
CA ALA A 532 -8.84 5.22 11.59
C ALA A 532 -10.19 4.63 11.14
N THR A 533 -10.49 4.72 9.86
CA THR A 533 -11.65 4.08 9.23
C THR A 533 -11.20 3.31 7.99
N ILE A 534 -11.74 2.11 7.81
CA ILE A 534 -11.50 1.31 6.60
C ILE A 534 -12.73 1.44 5.72
N LEU A 535 -12.55 2.05 4.54
CA LEU A 535 -13.57 2.04 3.51
C LEU A 535 -13.30 0.88 2.57
N LYS A 536 -14.34 0.10 2.30
CA LYS A 536 -14.24 -0.94 1.27
C LYS A 536 -14.09 -0.26 -0.07
N TRP A 537 -12.96 -0.52 -0.72
CA TRP A 537 -12.64 0.11 -1.98
C TRP A 537 -13.48 -0.53 -3.09
N ASN A 538 -14.15 0.31 -3.89
CA ASN A 538 -15.05 -0.01 -5.00
C ASN A 538 -15.09 -1.50 -5.37
N LYS A 539 -16.25 -2.16 -5.17
CA LYS A 539 -16.46 -3.53 -5.62
C LYS A 539 -16.57 -3.58 -7.15
N VAL A 540 -15.48 -4.01 -7.77
CA VAL A 540 -15.49 -4.58 -9.11
C VAL A 540 -15.81 -6.07 -8.97
N SER A 541 -16.98 -6.43 -8.41
CA SER A 541 -17.47 -7.80 -8.62
C SER A 541 -18.01 -7.86 -10.02
N ARG A 542 -17.11 -8.15 -10.94
CA ARG A 542 -17.49 -8.56 -12.26
C ARG A 542 -17.77 -10.02 -12.12
N ASP A 543 -19.05 -10.43 -12.13
CA ASP A 543 -19.33 -11.80 -12.49
C ASP A 543 -18.70 -11.97 -13.86
N VAL A 544 -17.62 -12.73 -13.87
CA VAL A 544 -17.11 -13.27 -15.11
C VAL A 544 -18.17 -14.25 -15.57
N VAL A 545 -18.52 -14.26 -16.84
CA VAL A 545 -19.20 -15.40 -17.40
C VAL A 545 -18.38 -15.74 -18.60
N LEU A 546 -17.42 -16.66 -18.43
CA LEU A 546 -17.10 -17.47 -19.59
C LEU A 546 -18.44 -18.12 -19.96
N LYS A 547 -19.07 -17.87 -21.09
CA LYS A 547 -20.19 -18.69 -21.59
C LYS A 547 -19.61 -19.55 -22.66
#